data_AF-A7SRW9-F1
#
_entry.id   AF-A7SRW9-F1
#
_cell.length_a   1.000
_cell.length_b   1.000
_cell.length_c   1.000
_cell.angle_alpha   90.00
_cell.angle_beta   90.00
_cell.angle_gamma   90.00
#
_symmetry.space_group_name_H-M   'P 1'
#
loop_
_entity.id
_entity.type
_entity.pdbx_description
1 polymer ?
#
loop_
_entity_poly.entity_id
_entity_poly.type
_entity_poly.pdbx_seq_one_letter_code
_entity_poly.pdbx_strand_id
1 'polypeptide(L)'
;MKIFLSLVVVCAFVNSVFAADCCSLQFSKSQKAFLRRMLQEEAKQLQKGMMQGMGKPQGKWVPLSANPVCFSATGRQFGAFNAPMEGFIAAIKLSYVSGHITCDTQESQTYNSKWGCAVTHPSRANDGRDLNTVVTKSNNKIVFPCPHDFEEGGSPSPAKWYKLDGFDSQSQALVFSRFDKPVFVAAREELRLWSGEDLTNIDSVNNSGQTCAMVFGWFM
;
A
#
# COMPACT_ATOMS: atom_id res chain seq x y z
N MET A 1 -27.24 -31.05 -0.44
CA MET A 1 -25.93 -31.53 -0.97
C MET A 1 -26.16 -32.68 -1.97
N LYS A 2 -26.76 -32.40 -3.13
CA LYS A 2 -27.00 -33.42 -4.18
C LYS A 2 -26.88 -32.90 -5.63
N ILE A 3 -26.36 -31.69 -5.85
CA ILE A 3 -26.25 -31.11 -7.20
C ILE A 3 -24.79 -31.03 -7.68
N PHE A 4 -23.80 -31.24 -6.80
CA PHE A 4 -22.38 -31.18 -7.16
C PHE A 4 -21.79 -32.44 -7.80
N LEU A 5 -22.56 -33.54 -7.90
CA LEU A 5 -22.04 -34.82 -8.41
C LEU A 5 -22.30 -35.06 -9.91
N SER A 6 -23.01 -34.15 -10.58
CA SER A 6 -23.45 -34.36 -11.96
C SER A 6 -22.51 -33.81 -13.04
N LEU A 7 -21.40 -33.15 -12.66
CA LEU A 7 -20.46 -32.54 -13.62
C LEU A 7 -19.10 -33.23 -13.71
N VAL A 8 -18.85 -34.28 -12.91
CA VAL A 8 -17.53 -34.95 -12.87
C VAL A 8 -17.50 -36.27 -13.67
N VAL A 9 -18.63 -36.75 -14.19
CA VAL A 9 -18.69 -38.08 -14.84
C VAL A 9 -19.38 -38.01 -16.20
N VAL A 10 -18.75 -37.35 -17.17
CA VAL A 10 -18.93 -37.67 -18.60
C VAL A 10 -17.58 -37.58 -19.32
N CYS A 11 -16.59 -38.32 -18.83
CA CYS A 11 -15.34 -38.57 -19.57
C CYS A 11 -14.95 -40.05 -19.62
N ALA A 12 -15.90 -40.95 -19.36
CA ALA A 12 -15.68 -42.37 -19.54
C ALA A 12 -16.60 -42.88 -20.66
N PHE A 13 -15.98 -43.52 -21.65
CA PHE A 13 -16.60 -44.27 -22.77
C PHE A 13 -16.97 -43.48 -24.03
N VAL A 14 -15.96 -43.08 -24.79
CA VAL A 14 -15.87 -43.50 -26.22
C VAL A 14 -14.40 -43.57 -26.63
N ASN A 15 -13.90 -44.79 -26.81
CA ASN A 15 -12.64 -45.06 -27.51
C ASN A 15 -12.87 -44.87 -29.00
N SER A 16 -12.28 -43.83 -29.59
CA SER A 16 -11.64 -43.84 -30.92
C SER A 16 -11.50 -42.41 -31.43
N VAL A 17 -10.26 -42.06 -31.80
CA VAL A 17 -9.88 -40.99 -32.74
C VAL A 17 -10.51 -39.63 -32.47
N PHE A 18 -9.92 -38.81 -31.60
CA PHE A 18 -9.80 -37.33 -31.66
C PHE A 18 -9.14 -36.86 -30.36
N ALA A 19 -7.93 -37.35 -30.08
CA ALA A 19 -7.13 -36.92 -28.94
C ALA A 19 -6.31 -35.68 -29.31
N ALA A 20 -6.97 -34.57 -29.67
CA ALA A 20 -6.34 -33.27 -29.86
C ALA A 20 -7.40 -32.16 -29.99
N ASP A 21 -8.17 -31.87 -28.93
CA ASP A 21 -8.68 -30.50 -28.63
C ASP A 21 -9.65 -30.39 -27.43
N CYS A 22 -9.88 -31.45 -26.64
CA CYS A 22 -10.86 -31.38 -25.54
C CYS A 22 -10.47 -30.51 -24.31
N CYS A 23 -9.33 -29.81 -24.32
CA CYS A 23 -8.82 -29.08 -23.14
C CYS A 23 -8.30 -27.65 -23.43
N SER A 24 -8.73 -27.02 -24.52
CA SER A 24 -8.40 -25.61 -24.82
C SER A 24 -9.55 -24.64 -24.46
N LEU A 25 -10.29 -24.91 -23.38
CA LEU A 25 -11.34 -24.00 -22.89
C LEU A 25 -10.74 -22.71 -22.34
N GLN A 26 -10.56 -21.72 -23.21
CA GLN A 26 -10.27 -20.35 -22.79
C GLN A 26 -11.57 -19.65 -22.38
N PHE A 27 -11.66 -19.25 -21.11
CA PHE A 27 -12.76 -18.42 -20.64
C PHE A 27 -12.87 -17.13 -21.46
N SER A 28 -14.10 -16.78 -21.83
CA SER A 28 -14.42 -15.48 -22.43
C SER A 28 -14.07 -14.34 -21.46
N LYS A 29 -13.96 -13.12 -21.98
CA LYS A 29 -13.69 -11.92 -21.15
C LYS A 29 -14.71 -11.76 -20.02
N SER A 30 -15.99 -12.04 -20.29
CA SER A 30 -17.06 -11.96 -19.28
C SER A 30 -16.94 -13.06 -18.24
N GLN A 31 -16.62 -14.29 -18.65
CA GLN A 31 -16.38 -15.41 -17.72
C GLN A 31 -15.18 -15.13 -16.82
N LYS A 32 -14.07 -14.61 -17.36
CA LYS A 32 -12.89 -14.19 -16.56
C LYS A 32 -13.24 -13.11 -15.55
N ALA A 33 -14.04 -12.12 -15.94
CA ALA A 33 -14.47 -11.05 -15.05
C ALA A 33 -15.39 -11.58 -13.93
N PHE A 34 -16.32 -12.48 -14.26
CA PHE A 34 -17.19 -13.14 -13.29
C PHE A 34 -16.40 -13.99 -12.28
N LEU A 35 -15.49 -14.84 -12.76
CA LEU A 35 -14.59 -15.65 -11.92
C LEU A 35 -13.74 -14.77 -11.00
N ARG A 36 -13.16 -13.67 -11.50
CA ARG A 36 -12.41 -12.73 -10.67
C ARG A 36 -13.26 -12.13 -9.55
N ARG A 37 -14.52 -11.78 -9.83
CA ARG A 37 -15.44 -11.27 -8.80
C ARG A 37 -15.75 -12.32 -7.73
N MET A 38 -16.04 -13.56 -8.13
CA MET A 38 -16.27 -14.65 -7.17
C MET A 38 -15.04 -14.89 -6.29
N LEU A 39 -13.85 -15.00 -6.89
CA LEU A 39 -12.59 -15.19 -6.15
C LEU A 39 -12.30 -14.02 -5.19
N GLN A 40 -12.57 -12.79 -5.62
CA GLN A 40 -12.42 -11.62 -4.75
C GLN A 40 -13.40 -11.66 -3.58
N GLU A 41 -14.63 -12.10 -3.80
CA GLU A 41 -15.64 -12.17 -2.75
C GLU A 41 -15.32 -13.29 -1.75
N GLU A 42 -14.91 -14.47 -2.21
CA GLU A 42 -14.39 -15.53 -1.35
C GLU A 42 -13.17 -15.06 -0.55
N ALA A 43 -12.22 -14.37 -1.19
CA ALA A 43 -11.05 -13.82 -0.51
C ALA A 43 -11.42 -12.80 0.57
N LYS A 44 -12.43 -11.94 0.33
CA LYS A 44 -12.94 -11.02 1.36
C LYS A 44 -13.61 -11.75 2.51
N GLN A 45 -14.42 -12.78 2.23
CA GLN A 45 -15.07 -13.58 3.27
C GLN A 45 -14.03 -14.35 4.12
N LEU A 46 -13.03 -14.93 3.47
CA LEU A 46 -11.89 -15.56 4.14
C LEU A 46 -11.12 -14.56 4.99
N GLN A 47 -10.81 -13.38 4.45
CA GLN A 47 -10.15 -12.31 5.20
C GLN A 47 -10.97 -11.90 6.44
N LYS A 48 -12.28 -11.73 6.28
CA LYS A 48 -13.20 -11.44 7.40
C LYS A 48 -13.20 -12.55 8.45
N GLY A 49 -13.25 -13.81 8.03
CA GLY A 49 -13.18 -14.96 8.93
C GLY A 49 -11.83 -15.05 9.66
N MET A 50 -10.72 -14.79 8.97
CA MET A 50 -9.39 -14.72 9.58
C MET A 50 -9.29 -13.62 10.62
N MET A 51 -9.77 -12.41 10.31
CA MET A 51 -9.81 -11.30 11.28
C MET A 51 -10.68 -11.63 12.51
N GLN A 52 -11.78 -12.37 12.34
CA GLN A 52 -12.61 -12.83 13.47
C GLN A 52 -11.91 -13.91 14.30
N GLY A 53 -11.06 -14.74 13.69
CA GLY A 53 -10.31 -15.80 14.36
C GLY A 53 -9.08 -15.34 15.14
N MET A 54 -8.54 -14.15 14.86
CA MET A 54 -7.32 -13.63 15.49
C MET A 54 -7.52 -13.08 16.91
N GLY A 55 -8.74 -13.16 17.47
CA GLY A 55 -9.06 -12.67 18.81
C GLY A 55 -9.38 -11.17 18.83
N LYS A 56 -9.63 -10.60 20.02
CA LYS A 56 -9.92 -9.17 20.15
C LYS A 56 -8.63 -8.36 19.89
N PRO A 57 -8.67 -7.28 19.09
CA PRO A 57 -7.55 -6.37 18.94
C PRO A 57 -7.09 -5.90 20.32
N GLN A 58 -5.83 -6.15 20.68
CA GLN A 58 -5.30 -5.74 21.99
C GLN A 58 -5.13 -4.21 22.10
N GLY A 59 -5.38 -3.48 21.00
CA GLY A 59 -5.51 -2.03 21.03
C GLY A 59 -4.22 -1.29 21.36
N LYS A 60 -3.08 -1.76 20.86
CA LYS A 60 -1.76 -1.18 21.17
C LYS A 60 -0.92 -0.98 19.91
N TRP A 61 -0.17 0.12 19.89
CA TRP A 61 0.90 0.36 18.92
C TRP A 61 2.07 -0.60 19.17
N VAL A 62 2.40 -1.40 18.16
CA VAL A 62 3.55 -2.32 18.14
C VAL A 62 4.67 -1.68 17.32
N PRO A 63 5.92 -1.59 17.83
CA PRO A 63 7.04 -1.12 17.03
C PRO A 63 7.29 -2.07 15.85
N LEU A 64 7.36 -1.53 14.64
CA LEU A 64 7.71 -2.25 13.41
C LEU A 64 9.18 -2.04 13.02
N SER A 65 9.85 -1.05 13.61
CA SER A 65 11.27 -0.80 13.41
C SER A 65 12.00 -0.71 14.75
N ALA A 66 13.17 -1.36 14.84
CA ALA A 66 14.06 -1.26 16.01
C ALA A 66 14.96 -0.01 15.94
N ASN A 67 15.32 0.41 14.72
CA ASN A 67 16.11 1.59 14.42
C ASN A 67 15.29 2.57 13.57
N PRO A 68 15.71 3.86 13.48
CA PRO A 68 15.12 4.79 12.53
C PRO A 68 15.21 4.27 11.09
N VAL A 69 14.08 4.34 10.39
CA VAL A 69 13.94 3.96 8.98
C VAL A 69 14.05 5.23 8.15
N CYS A 70 15.10 5.34 7.35
CA CYS A 70 15.39 6.52 6.55
C CYS A 70 15.06 6.29 5.08
N PHE A 71 14.46 7.29 4.42
CA PHE A 71 14.18 7.27 2.99
C PHE A 71 14.50 8.64 2.37
N SER A 72 14.89 8.64 1.11
CA SER A 72 15.26 9.85 0.37
C SER A 72 14.17 10.27 -0.62
N ALA A 73 14.21 11.53 -1.06
CA ALA A 73 13.28 12.07 -2.05
C ALA A 73 13.63 11.70 -3.50
N THR A 74 14.79 11.07 -3.72
CA THR A 74 15.35 10.73 -5.03
C THR A 74 16.36 9.57 -4.91
N GLY A 75 16.77 9.00 -6.05
CA GLY A 75 17.80 7.98 -6.14
C GLY A 75 17.34 6.54 -5.86
N ARG A 76 16.03 6.29 -5.81
CA ARG A 76 15.41 4.99 -5.47
C ARG A 76 15.81 4.47 -4.10
N GLN A 77 15.86 5.36 -3.12
CA GLN A 77 16.37 5.09 -1.78
C GLN A 77 15.23 5.02 -0.77
N PHE A 78 14.65 3.83 -0.66
CA PHE A 78 13.65 3.52 0.34
C PHE A 78 14.26 3.11 1.68
N GLY A 79 13.48 3.27 2.74
CA GLY A 79 13.79 2.70 4.05
C GLY A 79 13.04 1.40 4.28
N ALA A 80 13.75 0.29 4.46
CA ALA A 80 13.14 -1.01 4.73
C ALA A 80 12.91 -1.27 6.22
N PHE A 81 11.83 -2.00 6.53
CA PHE A 81 11.56 -2.55 7.85
C PHE A 81 10.74 -3.84 7.72
N ASN A 82 10.64 -4.64 8.77
CA ASN A 82 9.98 -5.94 8.73
C ASN A 82 8.85 -6.02 9.75
N ALA A 83 7.74 -6.64 9.37
CA ALA A 83 6.67 -6.95 10.31
C ALA A 83 7.21 -7.92 11.38
N PRO A 84 7.11 -7.59 12.69
CA PRO A 84 7.64 -8.43 13.75
C PRO A 84 6.82 -9.70 13.96
N MET A 85 5.56 -9.69 13.49
CA MET A 85 4.60 -10.78 13.62
C MET A 85 3.65 -10.79 12.42
N GLU A 86 3.01 -11.93 12.21
CA GLU A 86 1.90 -12.07 11.27
C GLU A 86 0.63 -11.42 11.82
N GLY A 87 -0.15 -10.79 10.95
CA GLY A 87 -1.43 -10.20 11.33
C GLY A 87 -1.96 -9.16 10.36
N PHE A 88 -3.06 -8.53 10.73
CA PHE A 88 -3.68 -7.45 9.96
C PHE A 88 -3.31 -6.09 10.55
N ILE A 89 -2.51 -5.31 9.83
CA ILE A 89 -2.19 -3.94 10.21
C ILE A 89 -3.33 -3.03 9.77
N ALA A 90 -4.04 -2.44 10.72
CA ALA A 90 -5.14 -1.51 10.49
C ALA A 90 -4.71 -0.04 10.45
N ALA A 91 -3.60 0.28 11.11
CA ALA A 91 -3.00 1.61 11.03
C ALA A 91 -1.48 1.55 11.14
N ILE A 92 -0.79 2.50 10.50
CA ILE A 92 0.63 2.73 10.67
C ILE A 92 0.84 4.15 11.20
N LYS A 93 1.71 4.30 12.19
CA LYS A 93 2.23 5.59 12.65
C LYS A 93 3.70 5.72 12.29
N LEU A 94 4.04 6.82 11.63
CA LEU A 94 5.40 7.25 11.36
C LEU A 94 5.74 8.36 12.34
N SER A 95 6.69 8.14 13.24
CA SER A 95 7.15 9.16 14.19
C SER A 95 8.46 9.74 13.69
N TYR A 96 8.51 11.04 13.41
CA TYR A 96 9.72 11.71 12.94
C TYR A 96 10.88 11.54 13.92
N VAL A 97 12.09 11.37 13.39
CA VAL A 97 13.33 11.34 14.16
C VAL A 97 14.26 12.48 13.74
N SER A 98 14.59 12.56 12.45
CA SER A 98 15.58 13.51 11.93
C SER A 98 15.50 13.67 10.42
N GLY A 99 16.24 14.66 9.91
CA GLY A 99 16.38 14.92 8.48
C GLY A 99 15.22 15.72 7.88
N HIS A 100 15.24 15.86 6.57
CA HIS A 100 14.22 16.52 5.79
C HIS A 100 14.33 16.07 4.33
N ILE A 101 13.22 16.18 3.62
CA ILE A 101 13.12 16.01 2.17
C ILE A 101 12.53 17.26 1.55
N THR A 102 12.82 17.51 0.28
CA THR A 102 12.23 18.59 -0.50
C THR A 102 11.87 18.12 -1.91
N CYS A 103 10.81 18.71 -2.45
CA CYS A 103 10.37 18.53 -3.84
C CYS A 103 10.92 19.59 -4.80
N ASP A 104 11.63 20.61 -4.29
CA ASP A 104 12.22 21.65 -5.11
C ASP A 104 13.45 22.25 -4.45
N THR A 105 14.63 21.98 -5.04
CA THR A 105 15.92 22.48 -4.59
C THR A 105 16.24 23.90 -5.06
N GLN A 106 15.39 24.51 -5.92
CA GLN A 106 15.65 25.85 -6.46
C GLN A 106 15.60 26.94 -5.39
N GLU A 107 14.75 26.79 -4.38
CA GLU A 107 14.73 27.68 -3.23
C GLU A 107 15.32 26.99 -2.01
N SER A 108 16.54 27.41 -1.67
CA SER A 108 17.33 26.77 -0.62
C SER A 108 16.53 26.65 0.68
N GLN A 109 16.22 25.40 1.06
CA GLN A 109 15.57 24.99 2.30
C GLN A 109 14.12 25.46 2.53
N THR A 110 13.60 26.41 1.73
CA THR A 110 12.23 26.93 1.88
C THR A 110 11.16 25.84 1.82
N TYR A 111 11.40 24.81 1.01
CA TYR A 111 10.45 23.73 0.76
C TYR A 111 10.80 22.43 1.48
N ASN A 112 11.73 22.47 2.44
CA ASN A 112 12.07 21.33 3.28
C ASN A 112 10.87 20.92 4.14
N SER A 113 10.61 19.61 4.20
CA SER A 113 9.59 19.04 5.05
C SER A 113 9.99 17.65 5.55
N LYS A 114 9.19 17.07 6.44
CA LYS A 114 9.43 15.74 7.00
C LYS A 114 8.84 14.64 6.13
N TRP A 115 7.74 14.92 5.42
CA TRP A 115 6.91 13.89 4.79
C TRP A 115 6.49 14.15 3.33
N GLY A 116 6.92 15.25 2.73
CA GLY A 116 6.62 15.58 1.34
C GLY A 116 7.29 16.88 0.93
N CYS A 117 6.50 17.95 0.79
CA CYS A 117 7.01 19.29 0.48
C CYS A 117 6.30 20.33 1.34
N ALA A 118 6.96 21.44 1.67
CA ALA A 118 6.35 22.46 2.52
C ALA A 118 5.06 23.04 1.90
N VAL A 119 4.06 23.31 2.74
CA VAL A 119 2.78 23.92 2.32
C VAL A 119 2.94 25.27 1.62
N THR A 120 4.06 25.95 1.86
CA THR A 120 4.42 27.24 1.23
C THR A 120 4.85 27.10 -0.23
N HIS A 121 5.17 25.89 -0.70
CA HIS A 121 5.50 25.65 -2.10
C HIS A 121 4.29 25.97 -2.99
N PRO A 122 4.43 26.76 -4.09
CA PRO A 122 3.30 27.25 -4.87
C PRO A 122 2.28 26.18 -5.28
N SER A 123 2.76 25.03 -5.79
CA SER A 123 1.86 23.92 -6.15
C SER A 123 1.10 23.33 -4.96
N ARG A 124 1.74 23.27 -3.78
CA ARG A 124 1.16 22.70 -2.55
C ARG A 124 0.20 23.68 -1.88
N ALA A 125 0.49 24.97 -1.93
CA ALA A 125 -0.42 26.01 -1.49
C ALA A 125 -1.71 26.02 -2.32
N ASN A 126 -1.62 25.70 -3.62
CA ASN A 126 -2.75 25.69 -4.54
C ASN A 126 -3.65 24.46 -4.39
N ASP A 127 -3.07 23.25 -4.35
CA ASP A 127 -3.84 22.01 -4.28
C ASP A 127 -4.02 21.46 -2.86
N GLY A 128 -3.24 21.93 -1.89
CA GLY A 128 -3.20 21.48 -0.50
C GLY A 128 -2.58 20.10 -0.29
N ARG A 129 -2.03 19.45 -1.33
CA ARG A 129 -1.44 18.10 -1.26
C ARG A 129 0.06 18.21 -1.01
N ASP A 130 0.41 18.36 0.26
CA ASP A 130 1.77 18.57 0.73
C ASP A 130 2.47 17.28 1.20
N LEU A 131 1.73 16.17 1.31
CA LEU A 131 2.25 14.85 1.70
C LEU A 131 2.59 13.97 0.48
N ASN A 132 3.72 13.25 0.58
CA ASN A 132 4.20 12.32 -0.46
C ASN A 132 4.77 11.01 0.10
N THR A 133 4.79 10.84 1.43
CA THR A 133 5.34 9.64 2.06
C THR A 133 4.37 8.47 1.92
N VAL A 134 4.85 7.31 1.49
CA VAL A 134 4.02 6.10 1.35
C VAL A 134 4.73 4.87 1.93
N VAL A 135 3.93 3.89 2.34
CA VAL A 135 4.38 2.56 2.76
C VAL A 135 4.04 1.57 1.66
N THR A 136 5.01 0.77 1.24
CA THR A 136 4.83 -0.27 0.22
C THR A 136 5.23 -1.65 0.73
N LYS A 137 4.80 -2.68 0.02
CA LYS A 137 5.34 -4.04 0.11
C LYS A 137 6.66 -4.12 -0.67
N SER A 138 7.39 -5.24 -0.54
CA SER A 138 8.65 -5.47 -1.27
C SER A 138 8.53 -5.44 -2.81
N ASN A 139 7.33 -5.56 -3.36
CA ASN A 139 7.05 -5.39 -4.78
C ASN A 139 6.63 -3.95 -5.17
N ASN A 140 6.89 -2.98 -4.30
CA ASN A 140 6.56 -1.55 -4.48
C ASN A 140 5.06 -1.24 -4.58
N LYS A 141 4.18 -2.19 -4.27
CA LYS A 141 2.74 -1.93 -4.17
C LYS A 141 2.45 -1.14 -2.88
N ILE A 142 1.84 0.03 -3.04
CA ILE A 142 1.41 0.88 -1.93
C ILE A 142 0.36 0.16 -1.08
N VAL A 143 0.61 0.17 0.24
CA VAL A 143 -0.29 -0.34 1.27
C VAL A 143 -0.73 0.73 2.26
N PHE A 144 0.03 1.83 2.44
CA PHE A 144 -0.46 3.03 3.14
C PHE A 144 0.09 4.29 2.45
N PRO A 145 -0.66 5.41 2.39
CA PRO A 145 -2.10 5.52 2.71
C PRO A 145 -2.98 4.72 1.73
N CYS A 146 -4.29 4.79 1.87
CA CYS A 146 -5.22 4.07 1.01
C CYS A 146 -5.17 4.63 -0.43
N PRO A 147 -5.37 3.80 -1.48
CA PRO A 147 -5.33 4.31 -2.86
C PRO A 147 -6.27 5.48 -3.17
N HIS A 148 -7.42 5.57 -2.50
CA HIS A 148 -8.37 6.67 -2.68
C HIS A 148 -7.85 8.00 -2.12
N ASP A 149 -6.88 7.98 -1.20
CA ASP A 149 -6.28 9.20 -0.64
C ASP A 149 -5.49 9.98 -1.71
N PHE A 150 -5.11 9.33 -2.81
CA PHE A 150 -4.47 9.97 -3.96
C PHE A 150 -5.45 10.54 -4.99
N GLU A 151 -6.76 10.30 -4.83
CA GLU A 151 -7.80 10.62 -5.82
C GLU A 151 -8.60 11.87 -5.39
N GLU A 152 -8.11 13.07 -5.72
CA GLU A 152 -8.91 14.30 -5.58
C GLU A 152 -9.23 14.86 -6.97
N GLY A 153 -10.51 15.12 -7.23
CA GLY A 153 -11.04 15.50 -8.55
C GLY A 153 -11.28 14.33 -9.51
N GLY A 154 -11.24 13.08 -9.02
CA GLY A 154 -11.48 11.87 -9.82
C GLY A 154 -10.26 11.35 -10.60
N SER A 155 -9.08 11.95 -10.43
CA SER A 155 -7.83 11.50 -11.04
C SER A 155 -6.75 11.25 -9.97
N PRO A 156 -6.11 10.07 -9.96
CA PRO A 156 -5.03 9.80 -9.02
C PRO A 156 -3.79 10.65 -9.32
N SER A 157 -3.15 11.20 -8.28
CA SER A 157 -1.88 11.91 -8.44
C SER A 157 -0.82 10.96 -9.03
N PRO A 158 -0.21 11.27 -10.20
CA PRO A 158 0.82 10.43 -10.80
C PRO A 158 2.04 10.32 -9.87
N ALA A 159 2.44 11.44 -9.26
CA ALA A 159 3.51 11.55 -8.27
C ALA A 159 3.10 11.15 -6.83
N LYS A 160 1.86 10.71 -6.60
CA LYS A 160 1.35 10.24 -5.29
C LYS A 160 1.32 11.32 -4.20
N TRP A 161 1.06 12.57 -4.58
CA TRP A 161 0.72 13.64 -3.65
C TRP A 161 -0.70 13.47 -3.10
N TYR A 162 -0.88 13.66 -1.79
CA TYR A 162 -2.17 13.51 -1.12
C TYR A 162 -2.36 14.48 0.05
N LYS A 163 -3.59 14.54 0.56
CA LYS A 163 -3.97 15.19 1.82
C LYS A 163 -4.27 14.13 2.87
N LEU A 164 -4.03 14.45 4.14
CA LEU A 164 -4.43 13.60 5.25
C LEU A 164 -5.02 14.48 6.36
N ASP A 165 -6.29 14.27 6.68
CA ASP A 165 -7.01 15.13 7.62
C ASP A 165 -6.30 15.21 8.98
N GLY A 166 -6.02 16.44 9.42
CA GLY A 166 -5.32 16.72 10.68
C GLY A 166 -3.80 16.55 10.64
N PHE A 167 -3.22 16.30 9.46
CA PHE A 167 -1.78 16.16 9.26
C PHE A 167 -1.29 16.99 8.08
N ASP A 168 -0.02 17.37 8.13
CA ASP A 168 0.70 18.12 7.11
C ASP A 168 2.15 17.61 6.98
N SER A 169 2.90 18.15 6.03
CA SER A 169 4.27 17.76 5.74
C SER A 169 5.27 18.08 6.85
N GLN A 170 4.88 18.89 7.84
CA GLN A 170 5.70 19.28 9.00
C GLN A 170 5.32 18.56 10.30
N SER A 171 4.26 17.76 10.28
CA SER A 171 3.74 17.06 11.45
C SER A 171 4.80 16.20 12.13
N GLN A 172 4.83 16.14 13.46
CA GLN A 172 5.82 15.31 14.17
C GLN A 172 5.57 13.80 13.99
N ALA A 173 4.36 13.43 13.62
CA ALA A 173 4.04 12.07 13.21
C ALA A 173 2.96 12.08 12.13
N LEU A 174 2.94 11.06 11.29
CA LEU A 174 1.81 10.73 10.42
C LEU A 174 1.11 9.47 10.92
N VAL A 175 -0.21 9.43 10.81
CA VAL A 175 -1.00 8.23 11.12
C VAL A 175 -1.87 7.89 9.92
N PHE A 176 -1.56 6.78 9.25
CA PHE A 176 -2.39 6.22 8.19
C PHE A 176 -3.33 5.18 8.79
N SER A 177 -4.65 5.37 8.65
CA SER A 177 -5.67 4.46 9.18
C SER A 177 -6.51 3.84 8.08
N ARG A 178 -6.75 2.52 8.17
CA ARG A 178 -7.50 1.72 7.20
C ARG A 178 -8.28 0.59 7.90
N PHE A 179 -8.98 0.90 8.99
CA PHE A 179 -9.66 -0.10 9.83
C PHE A 179 -10.73 -0.93 9.10
N ASP A 180 -11.31 -0.40 8.01
CA ASP A 180 -12.25 -1.10 7.15
C ASP A 180 -11.56 -2.11 6.21
N LYS A 181 -10.29 -1.88 5.87
CA LYS A 181 -9.48 -2.66 4.93
C LYS A 181 -8.04 -2.80 5.43
N PRO A 182 -7.81 -3.50 6.56
CA PRO A 182 -6.48 -3.67 7.09
C PRO A 182 -5.62 -4.52 6.15
N VAL A 183 -4.31 -4.37 6.28
CA VAL A 183 -3.31 -5.00 5.41
C VAL A 183 -2.77 -6.24 6.11
N PHE A 184 -2.97 -7.41 5.52
CA PHE A 184 -2.31 -8.62 5.99
C PHE A 184 -0.80 -8.51 5.78
N VAL A 185 -0.03 -8.88 6.79
CA VAL A 185 1.41 -9.09 6.73
C VAL A 185 1.77 -10.45 7.30
N ALA A 186 2.69 -11.16 6.66
CA ALA A 186 3.33 -12.33 7.25
C ALA A 186 4.43 -11.90 8.23
N ALA A 187 4.79 -12.79 9.16
CA ALA A 187 5.94 -12.54 10.03
C ALA A 187 7.22 -12.35 9.19
N ARG A 188 8.01 -11.34 9.53
CA ARG A 188 9.23 -10.89 8.82
C ARG A 188 8.99 -10.34 7.41
N GLU A 189 7.74 -10.18 6.97
CA GLU A 189 7.48 -9.59 5.66
C GLU A 189 8.04 -8.16 5.59
N GLU A 190 8.77 -7.86 4.52
CA GLU A 190 9.38 -6.55 4.29
C GLU A 190 8.33 -5.53 3.83
N LEU A 191 8.38 -4.37 4.48
CA LEU A 191 7.69 -3.15 4.12
C LEU A 191 8.73 -2.05 3.88
N ARG A 192 8.34 -1.02 3.12
CA ARG A 192 9.25 0.05 2.70
C ARG A 192 8.61 1.42 2.86
N LEU A 193 9.32 2.36 3.45
CA LEU A 193 9.02 3.79 3.41
C LEU A 193 9.62 4.42 2.15
N TRP A 194 8.80 5.21 1.46
CA TRP A 194 9.13 5.83 0.19
C TRP A 194 8.66 7.28 0.15
N SER A 195 9.40 8.11 -0.58
CA SER A 195 8.80 9.27 -1.26
C SER A 195 8.04 8.78 -2.48
N GLY A 196 6.82 9.25 -2.70
CA GLY A 196 5.96 8.90 -3.83
C GLY A 196 6.56 9.25 -5.19
N GLU A 197 7.22 10.40 -5.31
CA GLU A 197 7.96 10.82 -6.51
C GLU A 197 9.15 9.90 -6.80
N ASP A 198 9.95 9.56 -5.78
CA ASP A 198 11.06 8.61 -5.94
C ASP A 198 10.58 7.20 -6.33
N LEU A 199 9.49 6.72 -5.68
CA LEU A 199 8.85 5.45 -5.98
C LEU A 199 8.35 5.37 -7.43
N THR A 200 7.79 6.47 -7.94
CA THR A 200 7.20 6.55 -9.28
C THR A 200 8.19 7.02 -10.34
N ASN A 201 9.37 7.48 -9.95
CA ASN A 201 10.39 8.07 -10.81
C ASN A 201 9.83 9.27 -11.61
N ILE A 202 9.00 10.08 -10.96
CA ILE A 202 8.39 11.28 -11.53
C ILE A 202 8.96 12.50 -10.81
N ASP A 203 9.32 13.53 -11.57
CA ASP A 203 9.76 14.85 -11.09
C ASP A 203 10.90 14.82 -10.06
N SER A 204 11.68 13.72 -10.01
CA SER A 204 12.72 13.50 -9.00
C SER A 204 14.02 14.29 -9.23
N VAL A 205 14.05 15.17 -10.24
CA VAL A 205 15.27 15.86 -10.71
C VAL A 205 15.63 17.04 -9.79
N ASN A 206 14.64 17.73 -9.24
CA ASN A 206 14.81 18.82 -8.27
C ASN A 206 14.47 18.39 -6.84
N ASN A 207 14.40 17.08 -6.59
CA ASN A 207 14.19 16.53 -5.25
C ASN A 207 15.51 16.31 -4.53
N SER A 208 15.51 16.47 -3.21
CA SER A 208 16.70 16.21 -2.40
C SER A 208 16.34 15.88 -0.95
N GLY A 209 17.36 15.46 -0.20
CA GLY A 209 17.28 15.19 1.22
C GLY A 209 16.89 13.75 1.54
N GLN A 210 16.96 13.48 2.84
CA GLN A 210 16.62 12.21 3.47
C GLN A 210 15.99 12.51 4.82
N THR A 211 14.93 11.77 5.14
CA THR A 211 14.19 11.89 6.40
C THR A 211 14.10 10.51 7.05
N CYS A 212 14.09 10.48 8.39
CA CYS A 212 14.13 9.26 9.17
C CYS A 212 12.97 9.20 10.16
N ALA A 213 12.35 8.02 10.32
CA ALA A 213 11.20 7.82 11.20
C ALA A 213 11.26 6.50 11.97
N MET A 214 10.69 6.47 13.17
CA MET A 214 10.32 5.23 13.84
C MET A 214 8.94 4.79 13.35
N VAL A 215 8.77 3.50 13.09
CA VAL A 215 7.52 2.95 12.52
C VAL A 215 6.79 2.11 13.54
N PHE A 216 5.48 2.34 13.67
CA PHE A 216 4.60 1.56 14.55
C PHE A 216 3.37 1.08 13.79
N GLY A 217 2.90 -0.11 14.13
CA GLY A 217 1.70 -0.73 13.56
C GLY A 217 0.62 -0.95 14.61
N TRP A 218 -0.63 -0.76 14.22
CA TRP A 218 -1.79 -1.18 15.00
C TRP A 218 -2.34 -2.47 14.40
N PHE A 219 -2.15 -3.58 15.10
CA PHE A 219 -2.66 -4.89 14.66
C PHE A 219 -4.09 -5.11 15.15
N MET A 220 -4.93 -5.71 14.31
CA MET A 220 -6.27 -6.20 14.63
C MET A 220 -6.28 -7.70 14.86
#